data_AF-A0A968N5W0-F1
#
_entry.id   AF-A0A968N5W0-F1
#
_cell.length_a   1.000
_cell.length_b   1.000
_cell.length_c   1.000
_cell.angle_alpha   90.00
_cell.angle_beta   90.00
_cell.angle_gamma   90.00
#
_symmetry.space_group_name_H-M   'P 1'
#
loop_
_entity.id
_entity.type
_entity.pdbx_description
1 polymer ?
#
loop_
_entity_poly.entity_id
_entity_poly.type
_entity_poly.pdbx_seq_one_letter_code
_entity_poly.pdbx_strand_id
1 'polypeptide(L)'
;MQQRWRDGLWVGGLALGVSAIALLLLPNARRVALLLGLSAGATAGTTLIRVRAITTHPASPGLNINGQPAIAAPREQSPLSTVLPAPDPEPTTDAASDLFQSTLNQSERVLAWLVQRGIRVKSYYQTEPGDRVFAELALLLGEKYDNAVPFYEQIKRHLSSGHSFQVNLAQKSQQEIADTTQLGHRLSAYALLASYRYDRRTKTIYAAPPSSGQAINFFSGGWFERFTLLKVATLLTANQLDFQCLLNPKVTLPNQDPFELDLLFLLPDDQPLWIECKTGDYQAYITKYAEIRQVLGLESQQAFLLILDLPDVLTRDLSQLYGLTVTNQGTFLSQIARQLALTAAPAQPLRATPPLTEAQAQLRTLLNRLEMRPLPEYRQAVLEQLIEIFCQLDAPKNLIELKLLLAGRTQNWLSKTKLQDILNVLMRRGCFLNAAGEVVNARKEPIVRLSAPTVAALEQCCIEGYAYAAIAQDRHYFDDAANVATFAAVVGSPAPKPAAIATLQACLDQDTRTRQSDPADR
;
A
#
# COMPACT_ATOMS: atom_id res chain seq x y z
N MET A 1 59.89 20.20 22.45
CA MET A 1 58.48 20.46 22.83
C MET A 1 57.76 19.10 22.81
N GLN A 2 57.90 18.27 23.87
CA GLN A 2 56.95 18.12 25.00
C GLN A 2 55.49 18.06 24.51
N GLN A 3 54.73 16.96 24.67
CA GLN A 3 54.52 16.24 25.92
C GLN A 3 53.99 14.80 25.71
N ARG A 4 54.45 13.93 26.61
CA ARG A 4 54.31 12.47 26.75
C ARG A 4 52.86 11.95 26.76
N TRP A 5 52.65 10.78 26.16
CA TRP A 5 51.78 9.73 26.72
C TRP A 5 52.59 8.43 26.83
N ARG A 6 52.89 8.06 28.08
CA ARG A 6 53.31 6.74 28.53
C ARG A 6 52.15 6.28 29.42
N ASP A 7 51.58 5.13 29.12
CA ASP A 7 51.53 3.98 30.02
C ASP A 7 50.77 2.85 29.32
N GLY A 8 51.47 1.74 29.11
CA GLY A 8 50.96 0.57 28.40
C GLY A 8 50.22 -0.38 29.32
N LEU A 9 49.42 -1.24 28.70
CA LEU A 9 49.16 -2.58 29.20
C LEU A 9 49.11 -3.53 28.00
N TRP A 10 50.11 -4.41 27.90
CA TRP A 10 50.05 -5.58 27.05
C TRP A 10 49.26 -6.66 27.79
N VAL A 11 48.26 -7.24 27.13
CA VAL A 11 47.73 -8.55 27.51
C VAL A 11 47.71 -9.42 26.27
N GLY A 12 48.72 -10.29 26.16
CA GLY A 12 48.64 -11.49 25.34
C GLY A 12 47.89 -12.56 26.12
N GLY A 13 47.00 -13.28 25.43
CA GLY A 13 46.28 -14.41 25.99
C GLY A 13 45.78 -15.32 24.87
N LEU A 14 46.40 -16.50 24.77
CA LEU A 14 45.98 -17.63 23.94
C LEU A 14 44.55 -18.05 24.28
N ALA A 15 43.80 -18.45 23.26
CA ALA A 15 42.48 -19.06 23.38
C ALA A 15 42.54 -20.40 24.12
N LEU A 16 41.66 -20.59 25.10
CA LEU A 16 40.87 -21.80 25.35
C LEU A 16 39.64 -21.35 26.18
N GLY A 17 38.46 -21.92 25.87
CA GLY A 17 37.15 -21.38 26.23
C GLY A 17 36.85 -21.19 27.73
N VAL A 18 35.74 -20.45 27.95
CA VAL A 18 35.02 -20.11 29.19
C VAL A 18 35.11 -18.62 29.58
N SER A 19 33.94 -18.02 29.76
CA SER A 19 33.64 -16.60 29.95
C SER A 19 34.45 -15.90 31.07
N ALA A 20 35.01 -14.73 30.77
CA ALA A 20 35.60 -13.84 31.77
C ALA A 20 34.55 -12.84 32.29
N ILE A 21 34.29 -12.84 33.60
CA ILE A 21 33.49 -11.83 34.30
C ILE A 21 34.45 -10.81 34.91
N ALA A 22 34.31 -9.53 34.55
CA ALA A 22 35.03 -8.45 35.21
C ALA A 22 34.09 -7.68 36.16
N LEU A 23 34.45 -7.60 37.44
CA LEU A 23 33.78 -6.75 38.43
C LEU A 23 34.52 -5.41 38.54
N LEU A 24 33.83 -4.31 38.27
CA LEU A 24 34.35 -2.96 38.50
C LEU A 24 33.79 -2.42 39.81
N LEU A 25 34.68 -2.18 40.79
CA LEU A 25 34.36 -1.47 42.03
C LEU A 25 34.67 0.02 41.82
N LEU A 26 33.64 0.85 41.75
CA LEU A 26 33.78 2.31 41.73
C LEU A 26 33.84 2.84 43.17
N PRO A 27 34.88 3.60 43.56
CA PRO A 27 34.92 4.22 44.88
C PRO A 27 33.88 5.36 44.93
N ASN A 28 32.96 5.29 45.89
CA ASN A 28 31.91 6.27 46.24
C ASN A 28 30.48 6.10 45.68
N ALA A 29 30.08 4.90 45.25
CA ALA A 29 28.65 4.58 45.15
C ALA A 29 28.37 3.15 45.62
N ARG A 30 27.38 2.96 46.50
CA ARG A 30 26.85 1.64 46.91
C ARG A 30 26.12 0.96 45.74
N ARG A 31 26.82 0.64 44.65
CA ARG A 31 26.30 -0.13 43.51
C ARG A 31 27.40 -1.01 42.93
N VAL A 32 27.13 -2.30 42.79
CA VAL A 32 27.96 -3.27 42.06
C VAL A 32 27.35 -3.44 40.67
N ALA A 33 28.16 -3.31 39.61
CA ALA A 33 27.75 -3.61 38.25
C ALA A 33 28.47 -4.89 37.78
N LEU A 34 27.70 -5.86 37.28
CA LEU A 34 28.19 -7.09 36.69
C LEU A 34 28.17 -6.92 35.16
N LEU A 35 29.34 -6.99 34.51
CA LEU A 35 29.45 -6.98 33.05
C LEU A 35 29.58 -8.43 32.56
N LEU A 36 28.56 -8.91 31.84
CA LEU A 36 28.61 -10.15 31.08
C LEU A 36 28.87 -9.80 29.61
N GLY A 37 30.08 -10.08 29.12
CA GLY A 37 30.44 -9.91 27.72
C GLY A 37 30.15 -11.17 26.91
N LEU A 38 29.29 -11.06 25.90
CA LEU A 38 29.26 -11.98 24.74
C LEU A 38 29.95 -11.25 23.57
N SER A 39 31.02 -11.83 23.03
CA SER A 39 31.79 -11.23 21.95
C SER A 39 31.48 -11.83 20.58
N ALA A 40 31.45 -10.93 19.58
CA ALA A 40 31.38 -11.06 18.11
C ALA A 40 29.97 -10.97 17.49
N GLY A 41 29.61 -10.00 16.62
CA GLY A 41 30.33 -8.87 16.04
C GLY A 41 29.41 -8.01 15.13
N ALA A 42 29.33 -6.71 15.47
CA ALA A 42 28.98 -5.50 14.71
C ALA A 42 27.75 -5.42 13.75
N THR A 43 26.69 -4.77 14.23
CA THR A 43 26.21 -3.46 13.71
C THR A 43 25.82 -2.57 14.90
N ALA A 44 26.13 -1.27 14.81
CA ALA A 44 26.09 -0.34 15.92
C ALA A 44 24.66 -0.02 16.41
N GLY A 45 24.40 -0.34 17.68
CA GLY A 45 23.29 0.20 18.46
C GLY A 45 23.69 0.18 19.93
N THR A 46 23.99 1.34 20.52
CA THR A 46 24.23 1.45 21.96
C THR A 46 22.90 1.37 22.71
N THR A 47 22.51 0.18 23.13
CA THR A 47 21.37 0.01 24.06
C THR A 47 21.84 0.21 25.49
N LEU A 48 21.39 1.28 26.14
CA LEU A 48 21.54 1.48 27.57
C LEU A 48 20.44 0.69 28.30
N ILE A 49 20.77 -0.51 28.79
CA ILE A 49 19.83 -1.31 29.59
C ILE A 49 19.79 -0.72 31.01
N ARG A 50 18.68 -0.06 31.37
CA ARG A 50 18.43 0.41 32.73
C ARG A 50 17.85 -0.75 33.55
N VAL A 51 18.69 -1.51 34.25
CA VAL A 51 18.22 -2.52 35.21
C VAL A 51 17.59 -1.81 36.41
N ARG A 52 16.28 -2.00 36.60
CA ARG A 52 15.54 -1.49 37.76
C ARG A 52 15.74 -2.47 38.91
N ALA A 53 16.46 -2.07 39.95
CA ALA A 53 16.61 -2.87 41.16
C ALA A 53 15.25 -3.02 41.86
N ILE A 54 14.82 -4.27 42.06
CA ILE A 54 13.70 -4.59 42.96
C ILE A 54 14.25 -4.50 44.38
N THR A 55 13.92 -3.43 45.08
CA THR A 55 14.20 -3.33 46.52
C THR A 55 13.09 -4.07 47.27
N THR A 56 13.37 -5.29 47.71
CA THR A 56 12.65 -5.94 48.80
C THR A 56 13.14 -5.34 50.12
N HIS A 57 12.26 -4.66 50.86
CA HIS A 57 12.54 -4.30 52.27
C HIS A 57 11.80 -5.26 53.21
N PRO A 58 12.45 -5.69 54.32
CA PRO A 58 11.88 -6.63 55.27
C PRO A 58 10.94 -5.96 56.30
N ALA A 59 9.99 -6.75 56.83
CA ALA A 59 9.15 -6.46 58.01
C ALA A 59 10.04 -6.27 59.27
N SER A 60 9.77 -5.47 60.30
CA SER A 60 8.63 -5.25 61.24
C SER A 60 9.16 -4.26 62.34
N PRO A 61 8.51 -3.94 63.49
CA PRO A 61 7.10 -4.01 63.94
C PRO A 61 6.56 -2.69 64.56
N GLY A 62 5.25 -2.59 64.82
CA GLY A 62 4.68 -1.54 65.68
C GLY A 62 3.15 -1.57 65.78
N LEU A 63 2.63 -1.98 66.93
CA LEU A 63 1.22 -2.07 67.33
C LEU A 63 0.51 -0.70 67.43
N ASN A 64 -0.78 -0.63 67.03
CA ASN A 64 -1.94 -0.25 67.89
C ASN A 64 -3.25 -0.35 67.05
N ILE A 65 -4.13 -1.34 67.23
CA ILE A 65 -5.33 -1.42 68.09
C ILE A 65 -6.16 -0.12 68.22
N ASN A 66 -7.20 0.01 67.37
CA ASN A 66 -8.58 0.34 67.76
C ASN A 66 -9.50 0.39 66.54
N GLY A 67 -10.65 -0.29 66.64
CA GLY A 67 -11.62 -0.43 65.56
C GLY A 67 -12.56 0.76 65.43
N GLN A 68 -12.81 1.19 64.19
CA GLN A 68 -14.12 1.45 63.58
C GLN A 68 -13.92 2.04 62.16
N PRO A 69 -14.90 1.87 61.24
CA PRO A 69 -14.71 2.13 59.82
C PRO A 69 -14.98 3.60 59.48
N ALA A 70 -14.05 4.26 58.81
CA ALA A 70 -14.24 5.62 58.31
C ALA A 70 -14.44 5.63 56.78
N ILE A 71 -15.71 5.66 56.40
CA ILE A 71 -16.35 6.46 55.33
C ILE A 71 -15.53 6.63 54.02
N ALA A 72 -16.06 5.99 52.97
CA ALA A 72 -15.64 6.14 51.59
C ALA A 72 -15.72 7.60 51.12
N ALA A 73 -14.60 8.15 50.64
CA ALA A 73 -14.59 9.29 49.73
C ALA A 73 -14.88 8.80 48.30
N PRO A 74 -15.68 9.53 47.51
CA PRO A 74 -16.16 9.06 46.22
C PRO A 74 -15.00 8.96 45.22
N ARG A 75 -14.86 7.79 44.58
CA ARG A 75 -14.11 7.65 43.34
C ARG A 75 -14.78 8.55 42.29
N GLU A 76 -14.09 9.60 41.85
CA GLU A 76 -14.40 10.24 40.57
C GLU A 76 -14.25 9.18 39.47
N GLN A 77 -15.40 8.66 39.04
CA GLN A 77 -15.50 7.87 37.83
C GLN A 77 -15.21 8.82 36.67
N SER A 78 -14.06 8.63 36.01
CA SER A 78 -13.82 9.18 34.69
C SER A 78 -14.98 8.75 33.78
N PRO A 79 -15.58 9.68 33.00
CA PRO A 79 -16.73 9.34 32.18
C PRO A 79 -16.31 8.26 31.17
N LEU A 80 -17.12 7.19 31.14
CA LEU A 80 -17.10 6.14 30.13
C LEU A 80 -16.96 6.82 28.76
N SER A 81 -15.79 6.67 28.13
CA SER A 81 -15.67 6.91 26.70
C SER A 81 -16.63 5.93 26.04
N THR A 82 -17.67 6.46 25.41
CA THR A 82 -18.52 5.72 24.48
C THR A 82 -17.62 5.26 23.34
N VAL A 83 -17.09 4.05 23.48
CA VAL A 83 -16.50 3.30 22.38
C VAL A 83 -17.64 3.10 21.40
N LEU A 84 -17.63 3.86 20.31
CA LEU A 84 -18.47 3.56 19.16
C LEU A 84 -18.23 2.08 18.82
N PRO A 85 -19.29 1.28 18.60
CA PRO A 85 -19.09 -0.09 18.16
C PRO A 85 -18.23 -0.04 16.90
N ALA A 86 -17.16 -0.84 16.90
CA ALA A 86 -16.35 -1.01 15.71
C ALA A 86 -17.31 -1.37 14.56
N PRO A 87 -17.23 -0.69 13.40
CA PRO A 87 -17.87 -1.26 12.22
C PRO A 87 -17.32 -2.67 12.06
N ASP A 88 -18.21 -3.65 11.89
CA ASP A 88 -17.80 -5.03 11.58
C ASP A 88 -16.73 -4.99 10.48
N PRO A 89 -15.66 -5.80 10.59
CA PRO A 89 -14.63 -5.83 9.57
C PRO A 89 -15.30 -6.15 8.23
N GLU A 90 -15.40 -5.15 7.35
CA GLU A 90 -15.91 -5.38 5.99
C GLU A 90 -15.09 -6.51 5.35
N PRO A 91 -15.74 -7.52 4.74
CA PRO A 91 -15.03 -8.62 4.09
C PRO A 91 -14.32 -8.10 2.83
N THR A 92 -13.07 -7.68 3.03
CA THR A 92 -12.09 -7.24 2.03
C THR A 92 -10.74 -7.64 2.61
N THR A 93 -9.90 -8.52 2.07
CA THR A 93 -9.83 -9.17 0.75
C THR A 93 -9.05 -10.49 0.94
N ASP A 94 -9.66 -11.67 0.76
CA ASP A 94 -8.95 -12.96 0.88
C ASP A 94 -7.79 -13.07 -0.13
N ALA A 95 -7.94 -12.46 -1.32
CA ALA A 95 -6.99 -12.58 -2.42
C ALA A 95 -5.56 -12.13 -2.12
N ALA A 96 -5.34 -11.05 -1.36
CA ALA A 96 -3.99 -10.58 -1.04
C ALA A 96 -3.28 -11.53 -0.08
N SER A 97 -4.02 -12.07 0.89
CA SER A 97 -3.53 -13.08 1.81
C SER A 97 -3.25 -14.39 1.07
N ASP A 98 -4.18 -14.83 0.23
CA ASP A 98 -4.03 -16.06 -0.54
C ASP A 98 -2.83 -15.98 -1.48
N LEU A 99 -2.62 -14.83 -2.14
CA LEU A 99 -1.44 -14.59 -2.98
C LEU A 99 -0.15 -14.57 -2.16
N PHE A 100 -0.14 -13.91 -1.00
CA PHE A 100 1.03 -13.90 -0.12
C PHE A 100 1.43 -15.31 0.31
N GLN A 101 0.44 -16.09 0.75
CA GLN A 101 0.64 -17.47 1.22
C GLN A 101 1.08 -18.38 0.07
N SER A 102 0.38 -18.35 -1.06
CA SER A 102 0.72 -19.20 -2.22
C SER A 102 2.12 -18.89 -2.77
N THR A 103 2.51 -17.62 -2.78
CA THR A 103 3.85 -17.17 -3.22
C THR A 103 4.98 -17.73 -2.36
N LEU A 104 4.77 -17.87 -1.05
CA LEU A 104 5.81 -18.28 -0.10
C LEU A 104 5.78 -19.78 0.25
N ASN A 105 4.76 -20.50 -0.19
CA ASN A 105 4.61 -21.93 0.08
C ASN A 105 5.43 -22.83 -0.88
N GLN A 106 6.07 -22.27 -1.91
CA GLN A 106 6.89 -23.02 -2.87
C GLN A 106 8.29 -22.40 -2.94
N SER A 107 9.31 -23.18 -2.59
CA SER A 107 10.68 -22.64 -2.43
C SER A 107 11.79 -23.59 -2.88
N GLU A 108 11.48 -24.81 -3.30
CA GLU A 108 12.46 -25.86 -3.57
C GLU A 108 13.43 -25.48 -4.70
N ARG A 109 12.94 -24.88 -5.79
CA ARG A 109 13.77 -24.48 -6.94
C ARG A 109 14.68 -23.31 -6.59
N VAL A 110 14.15 -22.29 -5.92
CA VAL A 110 14.96 -21.12 -5.49
C VAL A 110 16.01 -21.50 -4.45
N LEU A 111 15.69 -22.42 -3.54
CA LEU A 111 16.66 -22.99 -2.60
C LEU A 111 17.75 -23.79 -3.34
N ALA A 112 17.38 -24.64 -4.29
CA ALA A 112 18.34 -25.41 -5.10
C ALA A 112 19.25 -24.49 -5.92
N TRP A 113 18.70 -23.43 -6.51
CA TRP A 113 19.44 -22.42 -7.28
C TRP A 113 20.51 -21.71 -6.45
N LEU A 114 20.21 -21.38 -5.18
CA LEU A 114 21.18 -20.81 -4.24
C LEU A 114 22.29 -21.81 -3.89
N VAL A 115 21.92 -23.06 -3.59
CA VAL A 115 22.88 -24.12 -3.23
C VAL A 115 23.86 -24.39 -4.38
N GLN A 116 23.38 -24.42 -5.62
CA GLN A 116 24.24 -24.61 -6.81
C GLN A 116 25.30 -23.51 -6.96
N ARG A 117 25.05 -22.31 -6.41
CA ARG A 117 25.98 -21.17 -6.40
C ARG A 117 26.89 -21.13 -5.16
N GLY A 118 26.87 -22.19 -4.35
CA GLY A 118 27.64 -22.24 -3.10
C GLY A 118 27.09 -21.33 -2.00
N ILE A 119 25.84 -20.86 -2.13
CA ILE A 119 25.16 -20.02 -1.14
C ILE A 119 24.37 -20.94 -0.21
N ARG A 120 24.66 -20.88 1.09
CA ARG A 120 23.96 -21.70 2.09
C ARG A 120 22.84 -20.90 2.72
N VAL A 121 21.61 -21.39 2.65
CA VAL A 121 20.44 -20.77 3.30
C VAL A 121 20.36 -21.27 4.75
N LYS A 122 20.36 -20.34 5.71
CA LYS A 122 20.23 -20.64 7.15
C LYS A 122 18.78 -20.65 7.60
N SER A 123 18.01 -19.68 7.12
CA SER A 123 16.58 -19.53 7.41
C SER A 123 15.97 -18.60 6.36
N TYR A 124 14.66 -18.64 6.21
CA TYR A 124 13.89 -17.71 5.41
C TYR A 124 12.49 -17.57 6.03
N TYR A 125 11.73 -16.58 5.59
CA TYR A 125 10.41 -16.33 6.14
C TYR A 125 9.47 -17.51 5.89
N GLN A 126 8.73 -17.89 6.93
CA GLN A 126 7.67 -18.90 6.87
C GLN A 126 6.36 -18.22 7.23
N THR A 127 5.31 -18.56 6.50
CA THR A 127 4.00 -17.95 6.68
C THR A 127 3.38 -18.29 8.03
N GLU A 128 2.81 -17.30 8.70
CA GLU A 128 2.12 -17.42 9.98
C GLU A 128 0.64 -17.00 9.85
N PRO A 129 -0.27 -17.46 10.74
CA PRO A 129 -1.68 -17.09 10.70
C PRO A 129 -1.96 -15.57 10.70
N GLY A 130 -1.07 -14.77 11.31
CA GLY A 130 -1.17 -13.31 11.36
C GLY A 130 -0.81 -12.59 10.05
N ASP A 131 -0.24 -13.29 9.06
CA ASP A 131 0.26 -12.67 7.84
C ASP A 131 -0.80 -12.02 6.97
N ARG A 132 -2.03 -12.54 7.01
CA ARG A 132 -3.17 -11.97 6.32
C ARG A 132 -3.30 -10.47 6.62
N VAL A 133 -3.21 -10.11 7.89
CA VAL A 133 -3.38 -8.74 8.36
C VAL A 133 -2.21 -7.87 7.91
N PHE A 134 -0.98 -8.37 8.04
CA PHE A 134 0.20 -7.63 7.61
C PHE A 134 0.27 -7.43 6.09
N ALA A 135 -0.17 -8.41 5.30
CA ALA A 135 -0.27 -8.31 3.85
C ALA A 135 -1.30 -7.24 3.42
N GLU A 136 -2.49 -7.24 4.03
CA GLU A 136 -3.53 -6.24 3.79
C GLU A 136 -3.04 -4.83 4.11
N LEU A 137 -2.40 -4.66 5.28
CA LEU A 137 -1.91 -3.36 5.73
C LEU A 137 -0.71 -2.87 4.93
N ALA A 138 0.16 -3.77 4.47
CA ALA A 138 1.26 -3.43 3.56
C ALA A 138 0.73 -2.89 2.23
N LEU A 139 -0.30 -3.54 1.65
CA LEU A 139 -0.98 -3.03 0.46
C LEU A 139 -1.64 -1.67 0.71
N LEU A 140 -2.41 -1.55 1.79
CA LEU A 140 -3.07 -0.29 2.13
C LEU A 140 -2.07 0.85 2.30
N LEU A 141 -0.99 0.64 3.05
CA LEU A 141 0.05 1.64 3.27
C LEU A 141 0.77 1.99 1.96
N GLY A 142 1.18 0.99 1.16
CA GLY A 142 1.90 1.25 -0.09
C GLY A 142 1.06 1.93 -1.17
N GLU A 143 -0.22 1.56 -1.31
CA GLU A 143 -1.12 2.20 -2.29
C GLU A 143 -1.52 3.62 -1.90
N LYS A 144 -1.48 3.92 -0.61
CA LYS A 144 -1.85 5.23 -0.04
C LYS A 144 -0.66 6.02 0.45
N TYR A 145 0.55 5.59 0.10
CA TYR A 145 1.77 6.08 0.70
C TYR A 145 1.91 7.59 0.57
N ASP A 146 1.76 8.15 -0.63
CA ASP A 146 1.86 9.60 -0.89
C ASP A 146 0.99 10.46 0.03
N ASN A 147 -0.20 9.96 0.38
CA ASN A 147 -1.12 10.63 1.29
C ASN A 147 -0.79 10.37 2.77
N ALA A 148 -0.29 9.18 3.08
CA ALA A 148 -0.03 8.70 4.43
C ALA A 148 1.38 9.01 4.97
N VAL A 149 2.32 9.48 4.12
CA VAL A 149 3.71 9.81 4.50
C VAL A 149 3.80 10.58 5.81
N PRO A 150 3.07 11.70 6.03
CA PRO A 150 3.20 12.47 7.27
C PRO A 150 2.84 11.68 8.54
N PHE A 151 1.93 10.71 8.43
CA PHE A 151 1.52 9.85 9.54
C PHE A 151 2.48 8.69 9.74
N TYR A 152 2.87 8.01 8.66
CA TYR A 152 3.86 6.94 8.69
C TYR A 152 5.21 7.40 9.29
N GLU A 153 5.70 8.57 8.85
CA GLU A 153 6.93 9.16 9.38
C GLU A 153 6.86 9.43 10.89
N GLN A 154 5.70 9.85 11.40
CA GLN A 154 5.51 10.07 12.82
C GLN A 154 5.49 8.76 13.60
N ILE A 155 4.88 7.70 13.06
CA ILE A 155 4.99 6.35 13.64
C ILE A 155 6.46 5.97 13.73
N LYS A 156 7.19 6.01 12.59
CA LYS A 156 8.59 5.59 12.49
C LYS A 156 9.51 6.32 13.47
N ARG A 157 9.37 7.65 13.58
CA ARG A 157 10.15 8.49 14.51
C ARG A 157 9.93 8.13 15.97
N HIS A 158 8.74 7.67 16.33
CA HIS A 158 8.38 7.36 17.71
C HIS A 158 8.49 5.87 18.06
N LEU A 159 8.80 4.98 17.10
CA LEU A 159 8.93 3.53 17.35
C LEU A 159 9.88 3.18 18.51
N SER A 160 11.00 3.89 18.64
CA SER A 160 12.01 3.63 19.68
C SER A 160 11.65 4.25 21.03
N SER A 161 10.95 5.39 21.06
CA SER A 161 10.60 6.09 22.29
C SER A 161 9.29 5.59 22.90
N GLY A 162 8.37 5.07 22.08
CA GLY A 162 7.03 4.70 22.52
C GLY A 162 6.11 5.91 22.79
N HIS A 163 6.61 7.13 22.60
CA HIS A 163 5.86 8.35 22.95
C HIS A 163 4.71 8.58 21.98
N SER A 164 3.59 9.07 22.51
CA SER A 164 2.46 9.50 21.70
C SER A 164 2.83 10.72 20.84
N PHE A 165 2.21 10.83 19.69
CA PHE A 165 2.41 11.90 18.73
C PHE A 165 1.08 12.38 18.15
N GLN A 166 1.13 13.51 17.44
CA GLN A 166 -0.02 14.09 16.77
C GLN A 166 0.31 14.45 15.32
N VAL A 167 -0.70 14.33 14.44
CA VAL A 167 -0.62 14.72 13.03
C VAL A 167 -1.80 15.60 12.68
N ASN A 168 -1.52 16.86 12.36
CA ASN A 168 -2.55 17.81 11.95
C ASN A 168 -2.79 17.67 10.43
N LEU A 169 -4.04 17.41 10.06
CA LEU A 169 -4.48 17.24 8.67
C LEU A 169 -5.37 18.39 8.18
N ALA A 170 -5.44 19.51 8.91
CA ALA A 170 -6.39 20.58 8.63
C ALA A 170 -6.18 21.22 7.24
N GLN A 171 -4.93 21.28 6.79
CA GLN A 171 -4.52 21.83 5.48
C GLN A 171 -4.35 20.76 4.39
N LYS A 172 -4.75 19.52 4.68
CA LYS A 172 -4.66 18.41 3.72
C LYS A 172 -5.95 18.29 2.91
N SER A 173 -5.85 17.71 1.72
CA SER A 173 -7.01 17.41 0.89
C SER A 173 -7.95 16.43 1.56
N GLN A 174 -9.21 16.41 1.14
CA GLN A 174 -10.20 15.46 1.68
C GLN A 174 -9.79 14.01 1.44
N GLN A 175 -9.11 13.73 0.32
CA GLN A 175 -8.57 12.41 0.01
C GLN A 175 -7.42 12.03 0.93
N GLU A 176 -6.47 12.93 1.19
CA GLU A 176 -5.38 12.70 2.15
C GLU A 176 -5.91 12.43 3.56
N ILE A 177 -6.91 13.20 4.00
CA ILE A 177 -7.56 12.99 5.30
C ILE A 177 -8.20 11.59 5.34
N ALA A 178 -8.97 11.24 4.31
CA ALA A 178 -9.65 9.95 4.23
C ALA A 178 -8.67 8.78 4.25
N ASP A 179 -7.64 8.82 3.40
CA ASP A 179 -6.65 7.74 3.30
C ASP A 179 -5.83 7.59 4.59
N THR A 180 -5.38 8.71 5.16
CA THR A 180 -4.59 8.70 6.42
C THR A 180 -5.43 8.20 7.61
N THR A 181 -6.70 8.63 7.70
CA THR A 181 -7.58 8.17 8.78
C THR A 181 -7.99 6.72 8.61
N GLN A 182 -8.24 6.26 7.37
CA GLN A 182 -8.49 4.85 7.07
C GLN A 182 -7.31 3.98 7.52
N LEU A 183 -6.09 4.36 7.16
CA LEU A 183 -4.88 3.66 7.59
C LEU A 183 -4.78 3.61 9.12
N GLY A 184 -4.92 4.76 9.79
CA GLY A 184 -4.85 4.82 11.25
C GLY A 184 -5.92 3.97 11.96
N HIS A 185 -7.16 3.99 11.45
CA HIS A 185 -8.23 3.13 11.96
C HIS A 185 -7.91 1.64 11.77
N ARG A 186 -7.44 1.22 10.59
CA ARG A 186 -7.08 -0.18 10.30
C ARG A 186 -5.91 -0.65 11.18
N LEU A 187 -4.85 0.16 11.31
CA LEU A 187 -3.73 -0.14 12.19
C LEU A 187 -4.17 -0.30 13.65
N SER A 188 -5.06 0.58 14.13
CA SER A 188 -5.60 0.49 15.49
C SER A 188 -6.48 -0.74 15.70
N ALA A 189 -7.29 -1.13 14.71
CA ALA A 189 -8.18 -2.29 14.80
C ALA A 189 -7.41 -3.60 14.99
N TYR A 190 -6.19 -3.67 14.45
CA TYR A 190 -5.30 -4.83 14.58
C TYR A 190 -4.23 -4.67 15.67
N ALA A 191 -4.39 -3.71 16.59
CA ALA A 191 -3.45 -3.44 17.68
C ALA A 191 -1.99 -3.16 17.22
N LEU A 192 -1.82 -2.60 16.02
CA LEU A 192 -0.53 -2.12 15.49
C LEU A 192 -0.24 -0.66 15.86
N LEU A 193 -1.14 -0.06 16.65
CA LEU A 193 -0.92 1.19 17.37
C LEU A 193 -1.35 0.98 18.82
N ALA A 194 -0.57 1.50 19.76
CA ALA A 194 -0.93 1.43 21.18
C ALA A 194 -2.13 2.34 21.50
N SER A 195 -2.32 3.41 20.74
CA SER A 195 -3.54 4.22 20.77
C SER A 195 -3.76 4.92 19.43
N TYR A 196 -5.01 5.21 19.11
CA TYR A 196 -5.40 5.99 17.96
C TYR A 196 -6.71 6.73 18.22
N ARG A 197 -6.74 8.02 17.89
CA ARG A 197 -7.95 8.86 17.93
C ARG A 197 -7.85 9.93 16.85
N TYR A 198 -8.88 10.07 16.04
CA TYR A 198 -9.03 11.19 15.12
C TYR A 198 -10.05 12.21 15.65
N ASP A 199 -9.62 13.45 15.85
CA ASP A 199 -10.51 14.57 16.16
C ASP A 199 -10.96 15.24 14.86
N ARG A 200 -12.25 15.09 14.53
CA ARG A 200 -12.87 15.66 13.34
C ARG A 200 -12.94 17.19 13.36
N ARG A 201 -13.02 17.82 14.53
CA ARG A 201 -13.13 19.29 14.66
C ARG A 201 -11.83 19.97 14.31
N THR A 202 -10.73 19.45 14.84
CA THR A 202 -9.38 19.97 14.61
C THR A 202 -8.66 19.28 13.44
N LYS A 203 -9.29 18.25 12.83
CA LYS A 203 -8.70 17.37 11.81
C LYS A 203 -7.33 16.83 12.24
N THR A 204 -7.19 16.47 13.52
CA THR A 204 -5.90 16.03 14.09
C THR A 204 -5.99 14.57 14.53
N ILE A 205 -5.00 13.77 14.11
CA ILE A 205 -4.78 12.41 14.61
C ILE A 205 -3.91 12.49 15.87
N TYR A 206 -4.31 11.77 16.91
CA TYR A 206 -3.51 11.47 18.09
C TYR A 206 -3.26 9.97 18.10
N ALA A 207 -2.00 9.55 18.19
CA ALA A 207 -1.66 8.13 18.18
C ALA A 207 -0.43 7.84 19.03
N ALA A 208 -0.23 6.56 19.34
CA ALA A 208 0.99 6.06 19.96
C ALA A 208 1.52 4.86 19.16
N PRO A 209 2.84 4.77 18.93
CA PRO A 209 3.44 3.68 18.17
C PRO A 209 3.26 2.34 18.91
N PRO A 210 3.38 1.21 18.20
CA PRO A 210 3.30 -0.10 18.83
C PRO A 210 4.54 -0.39 19.70
N SER A 211 4.39 -1.32 20.64
CA SER A 211 5.48 -1.84 21.45
C SER A 211 5.90 -3.28 21.11
N SER A 212 5.14 -3.96 20.24
CA SER A 212 5.44 -5.34 19.84
C SER A 212 6.53 -5.40 18.76
N GLY A 213 7.42 -6.38 18.86
CA GLY A 213 8.53 -6.54 17.90
C GLY A 213 8.06 -6.74 16.46
N GLN A 214 6.97 -7.48 16.24
CA GLN A 214 6.39 -7.68 14.91
C GLN A 214 5.93 -6.35 14.28
N ALA A 215 5.27 -5.49 15.06
CA ALA A 215 4.79 -4.20 14.58
C ALA A 215 5.95 -3.22 14.35
N ILE A 216 6.97 -3.24 15.21
CA ILE A 216 8.20 -2.47 15.01
C ILE A 216 8.86 -2.87 13.69
N ASN A 217 9.05 -4.17 13.46
CA ASN A 217 9.65 -4.71 12.22
C ASN A 217 8.83 -4.35 10.99
N PHE A 218 7.50 -4.39 11.10
CA PHE A 218 6.60 -3.97 10.05
C PHE A 218 6.86 -2.51 9.64
N PHE A 219 6.84 -1.57 10.59
CA PHE A 219 7.05 -0.14 10.30
C PHE A 219 8.50 0.24 9.98
N SER A 220 9.49 -0.56 10.41
CA SER A 220 10.91 -0.28 10.10
C SER A 220 11.33 -0.68 8.69
N GLY A 221 10.54 -1.48 7.98
CA GLY A 221 10.84 -1.89 6.60
C GLY A 221 9.97 -3.02 6.08
N GLY A 222 9.49 -3.91 6.96
CA GLY A 222 8.77 -5.12 6.56
C GLY A 222 7.48 -4.87 5.78
N TRP A 223 6.80 -3.73 6.00
CA TRP A 223 5.63 -3.36 5.19
C TRP A 223 6.01 -3.16 3.71
N PHE A 224 7.19 -2.59 3.44
CA PHE A 224 7.62 -2.24 2.09
C PHE A 224 8.09 -3.48 1.33
N GLU A 225 8.77 -4.40 2.02
CA GLU A 225 9.11 -5.73 1.50
C GLU A 225 7.84 -6.50 1.11
N ARG A 226 6.86 -6.57 2.02
CA ARG A 226 5.57 -7.26 1.77
C ARG A 226 4.77 -6.62 0.64
N PHE A 227 4.71 -5.29 0.62
CA PHE A 227 4.07 -4.54 -0.47
C PHE A 227 4.72 -4.86 -1.82
N THR A 228 6.06 -4.83 -1.87
CA THR A 228 6.84 -5.14 -3.07
C THR A 228 6.58 -6.56 -3.54
N LEU A 229 6.63 -7.54 -2.63
CA LEU A 229 6.33 -8.94 -2.91
C LEU A 229 4.94 -9.07 -3.55
N LEU A 230 3.91 -8.48 -2.93
CA LEU A 230 2.54 -8.57 -3.41
C LEU A 230 2.37 -7.95 -4.79
N LYS A 231 2.97 -6.79 -5.04
CA LYS A 231 2.90 -6.11 -6.35
C LYS A 231 3.61 -6.91 -7.44
N VAL A 232 4.79 -7.45 -7.16
CA VAL A 232 5.55 -8.28 -8.12
C VAL A 232 4.83 -9.60 -8.37
N ALA A 233 4.41 -10.32 -7.33
CA ALA A 233 3.66 -11.56 -7.47
C ALA A 233 2.36 -11.37 -8.27
N THR A 234 1.65 -10.24 -8.06
CA THR A 234 0.46 -9.89 -8.84
C THR A 234 0.81 -9.69 -10.32
N LEU A 235 1.88 -8.96 -10.62
CA LEU A 235 2.34 -8.73 -12.00
C LEU A 235 2.70 -10.05 -12.71
N LEU A 236 3.46 -10.93 -12.04
CA LEU A 236 3.88 -12.22 -12.59
C LEU A 236 2.68 -13.14 -12.82
N THR A 237 1.79 -13.24 -11.84
CA THR A 237 0.55 -14.04 -11.94
C THR A 237 -0.37 -13.54 -13.06
N ALA A 238 -0.53 -12.22 -13.19
CA ALA A 238 -1.34 -11.62 -14.25
C ALA A 238 -0.79 -11.91 -15.66
N ASN A 239 0.54 -12.08 -15.78
CA ASN A 239 1.21 -12.47 -17.01
C ASN A 239 1.42 -13.99 -17.14
N GLN A 240 0.77 -14.79 -16.28
CA GLN A 240 0.83 -16.27 -16.31
C GLN A 240 2.26 -16.83 -16.24
N LEU A 241 3.16 -16.09 -15.58
CA LEU A 241 4.50 -16.58 -15.31
C LEU A 241 4.50 -17.44 -14.06
N ASP A 242 5.12 -18.62 -14.17
CA ASP A 242 5.48 -19.43 -13.01
C ASP A 242 6.65 -18.79 -12.25
N PHE A 243 6.64 -18.86 -10.92
CA PHE A 243 7.72 -18.33 -10.10
C PHE A 243 7.74 -18.98 -8.72
N GLN A 244 8.93 -18.97 -8.09
CA GLN A 244 9.09 -19.22 -6.66
C GLN A 244 9.73 -18.02 -5.99
N CYS A 245 9.48 -17.82 -4.69
CA CYS A 245 9.96 -16.66 -3.96
C CYS A 245 10.47 -17.04 -2.57
N LEU A 246 11.58 -16.41 -2.16
CA LEU A 246 12.00 -16.34 -0.76
C LEU A 246 11.86 -14.90 -0.27
N LEU A 247 11.18 -14.75 0.87
CA LEU A 247 11.17 -13.51 1.65
C LEU A 247 12.19 -13.63 2.80
N ASN A 248 13.03 -12.61 2.95
CA ASN A 248 14.04 -12.46 3.99
C ASN A 248 14.95 -13.69 4.20
N PRO A 249 15.48 -14.37 3.15
CA PRO A 249 16.43 -15.46 3.36
C PRO A 249 17.74 -14.95 3.95
N LYS A 250 18.10 -15.52 5.11
CA LYS A 250 19.40 -15.36 5.74
C LYS A 250 20.34 -16.39 5.15
N VAL A 251 21.37 -15.91 4.47
CA VAL A 251 22.31 -16.73 3.72
C VAL A 251 23.74 -16.58 4.25
N THR A 252 24.55 -17.58 3.96
CA THR A 252 26.00 -17.49 4.01
C THR A 252 26.51 -17.56 2.58
N LEU A 253 27.18 -16.49 2.17
CA LEU A 253 27.75 -16.31 0.84
C LEU A 253 28.97 -17.24 0.64
N PRO A 254 29.46 -17.41 -0.59
CA PRO A 254 30.64 -18.23 -0.88
C PRO A 254 31.90 -17.80 -0.12
N ASN A 255 32.03 -16.50 0.18
CA ASN A 255 33.12 -15.93 0.99
C ASN A 255 32.94 -16.12 2.50
N GLN A 256 31.91 -16.85 2.93
CA GLN A 256 31.49 -17.13 4.32
C GLN A 256 30.80 -15.97 5.05
N ASP A 257 30.66 -14.80 4.42
CA ASP A 257 29.98 -13.68 5.05
C ASP A 257 28.47 -13.97 5.20
N PRO A 258 27.88 -13.60 6.35
CA PRO A 258 26.43 -13.61 6.50
C PRO A 258 25.81 -12.45 5.73
N PHE A 259 24.71 -12.73 5.03
CA PHE A 259 23.91 -11.71 4.37
C PHE A 259 22.42 -12.05 4.48
N GLU A 260 21.55 -11.05 4.41
CA GLU A 260 20.11 -11.21 4.37
C GLU A 260 19.63 -10.53 3.09
N LEU A 261 18.95 -11.26 2.23
CA LEU A 261 18.30 -10.71 1.04
C LEU A 261 16.86 -10.37 1.43
N ASP A 262 16.31 -9.27 0.90
CA ASP A 262 14.90 -8.96 1.18
C ASP A 262 13.95 -9.87 0.36
N LEU A 263 14.03 -9.85 -0.97
CA LEU A 263 13.20 -10.67 -1.85
C LEU A 263 14.02 -11.35 -2.95
N LEU A 264 13.88 -12.67 -3.09
CA LEU A 264 14.49 -13.41 -4.19
C LEU A 264 13.44 -14.23 -4.92
N PHE A 265 13.14 -13.84 -6.15
CA PHE A 265 12.29 -14.59 -7.07
C PHE A 265 13.16 -15.46 -7.98
N LEU A 266 12.65 -16.64 -8.32
CA LEU A 266 13.17 -17.48 -9.39
C LEU A 266 12.06 -17.71 -10.41
N LEU A 267 12.26 -17.18 -11.61
CA LEU A 267 11.35 -17.24 -12.76
C LEU A 267 11.62 -18.51 -13.59
N PRO A 268 10.92 -18.76 -14.72
CA PRO A 268 11.24 -19.85 -15.63
C PRO A 268 12.68 -19.75 -16.15
N ASP A 269 13.22 -20.89 -16.60
CA ASP A 269 14.60 -21.01 -17.11
C ASP A 269 15.68 -20.54 -16.12
N ASP A 270 15.40 -20.70 -14.82
CA ASP A 270 16.28 -20.33 -13.70
C ASP A 270 16.74 -18.87 -13.72
N GLN A 271 15.89 -17.97 -14.22
CA GLN A 271 16.13 -16.53 -14.22
C GLN A 271 15.84 -15.92 -12.84
N PRO A 272 16.87 -15.44 -12.11
CA PRO A 272 16.69 -14.81 -10.80
C PRO A 272 16.22 -13.37 -10.93
N LEU A 273 15.43 -12.93 -9.96
CA LEU A 273 15.11 -11.53 -9.72
C LEU A 273 15.25 -11.24 -8.23
N TRP A 274 16.34 -10.56 -7.87
CA TRP A 274 16.60 -10.09 -6.52
C TRP A 274 16.12 -8.65 -6.37
N ILE A 275 15.39 -8.37 -5.29
CA ILE A 275 14.92 -7.03 -4.94
C ILE A 275 15.30 -6.76 -3.49
N GLU A 276 16.07 -5.69 -3.27
CA GLU A 276 16.42 -5.15 -1.97
C GLU A 276 15.61 -3.88 -1.71
N CYS A 277 14.85 -3.85 -0.62
CA CYS A 277 13.96 -2.76 -0.23
C CYS A 277 14.63 -1.86 0.83
N LYS A 278 14.50 -0.54 0.67
CA LYS A 278 15.00 0.44 1.66
C LYS A 278 13.99 1.53 1.93
N THR A 279 13.68 1.74 3.21
CA THR A 279 12.78 2.80 3.68
C THR A 279 13.52 3.98 4.33
N GLY A 280 14.86 3.99 4.31
CA GLY A 280 15.70 4.96 5.00
C GLY A 280 17.02 5.19 4.28
N ASP A 281 18.05 5.59 5.02
CA ASP A 281 19.36 5.91 4.44
C ASP A 281 19.96 4.71 3.68
N TYR A 282 20.23 4.94 2.39
CA TYR A 282 20.78 3.95 1.46
C TYR A 282 22.24 4.25 1.10
N GLN A 283 22.74 5.47 1.38
CA GLN A 283 24.04 5.93 0.86
C GLN A 283 25.19 5.08 1.38
N ALA A 284 25.11 4.68 2.65
CA ALA A 284 26.12 3.83 3.29
C ALA A 284 26.12 2.38 2.76
N TYR A 285 25.09 1.94 2.04
CA TYR A 285 24.88 0.53 1.72
C TYR A 285 24.82 0.23 0.22
N ILE A 286 24.65 1.21 -0.65
CA ILE A 286 24.50 0.98 -2.09
C ILE A 286 25.69 0.24 -2.71
N THR A 287 26.93 0.55 -2.29
CA THR A 287 28.13 -0.18 -2.72
C THR A 287 28.08 -1.65 -2.30
N LYS A 288 27.64 -1.93 -1.07
CA LYS A 288 27.47 -3.30 -0.57
C LYS A 288 26.49 -4.08 -1.45
N TYR A 289 25.37 -3.48 -1.86
CA TYR A 289 24.41 -4.16 -2.73
C TYR A 289 24.96 -4.44 -4.13
N ALA A 290 25.76 -3.53 -4.68
CA ALA A 290 26.46 -3.75 -5.94
C ALA A 290 27.44 -4.93 -5.86
N GLU A 291 28.15 -5.08 -4.76
CA GLU A 291 29.06 -6.21 -4.52
C GLU A 291 28.29 -7.53 -4.36
N ILE A 292 27.20 -7.52 -3.59
CA ILE A 292 26.36 -8.70 -3.39
C ILE A 292 25.74 -9.18 -4.70
N ARG A 293 25.29 -8.28 -5.58
CA ARG A 293 24.84 -8.62 -6.94
C ARG A 293 25.88 -9.47 -7.67
N GLN A 294 27.16 -9.08 -7.60
CA GLN A 294 28.25 -9.80 -8.25
C GLN A 294 28.48 -11.17 -7.60
N VAL A 295 28.43 -11.25 -6.26
CA VAL A 295 28.55 -12.52 -5.53
C VAL A 295 27.42 -13.49 -5.87
N LEU A 296 26.20 -12.99 -6.09
CA LEU A 296 25.05 -13.78 -6.53
C LEU A 296 25.12 -14.18 -8.02
N GLY A 297 26.08 -13.62 -8.78
CA GLY A 297 26.22 -13.86 -10.21
C GLY A 297 25.10 -13.25 -11.04
N LEU A 298 24.56 -12.11 -10.61
CA LEU A 298 23.40 -11.46 -11.25
C LEU A 298 23.81 -10.38 -12.25
N GLU A 299 23.04 -10.27 -13.33
CA GLU A 299 23.08 -9.10 -14.20
C GLU A 299 22.43 -7.88 -13.54
N SER A 300 22.71 -6.68 -14.03
CA SER A 300 22.14 -5.45 -13.47
C SER A 300 20.61 -5.41 -13.56
N GLN A 301 20.03 -6.05 -14.58
CA GLN A 301 18.59 -6.19 -14.80
C GLN A 301 17.95 -7.29 -13.93
N GLN A 302 18.75 -8.05 -13.17
CA GLN A 302 18.26 -9.09 -12.27
C GLN A 302 18.34 -8.67 -10.80
N ALA A 303 18.88 -7.48 -10.52
CA ALA A 303 19.09 -6.98 -9.17
C ALA A 303 18.56 -5.54 -9.03
N PHE A 304 17.53 -5.41 -8.21
CA PHE A 304 16.85 -4.15 -7.95
C PHE A 304 17.17 -3.65 -6.55
N LEU A 305 17.52 -2.37 -6.44
CA LEU A 305 17.52 -1.64 -5.18
C LEU A 305 16.35 -0.65 -5.19
N LEU A 306 15.31 -1.02 -4.48
CA LEU A 306 14.07 -0.26 -4.36
C LEU A 306 14.14 0.64 -3.14
N ILE A 307 14.26 1.95 -3.37
CA ILE A 307 14.41 2.96 -2.32
C ILE A 307 13.13 3.80 -2.24
N LEU A 308 12.50 3.78 -1.08
CA LEU A 308 11.33 4.59 -0.77
C LEU A 308 11.70 6.08 -0.80
N ASP A 309 10.85 6.89 -1.44
CA ASP A 309 11.00 8.35 -1.56
C ASP A 309 12.25 8.82 -2.31
N LEU A 310 12.85 7.95 -3.12
CA LEU A 310 13.94 8.35 -3.99
C LEU A 310 13.42 9.09 -5.24
N PRO A 311 13.89 10.31 -5.55
CA PRO A 311 13.48 11.02 -6.76
C PRO A 311 13.87 10.30 -8.06
N ASP A 312 13.00 10.30 -9.06
CA ASP A 312 13.20 9.62 -10.35
C ASP A 312 14.54 9.95 -11.02
N VAL A 313 14.98 11.21 -10.96
CA VAL A 313 16.27 11.63 -11.54
C VAL A 313 17.43 10.86 -10.90
N LEU A 314 17.40 10.70 -9.58
CA LEU A 314 18.47 10.07 -8.82
C LEU A 314 18.49 8.54 -9.03
N THR A 315 17.33 7.93 -9.33
CA THR A 315 17.27 6.49 -9.65
C THR A 315 18.17 6.13 -10.84
N ARG A 316 18.17 6.95 -11.90
CA ARG A 316 18.97 6.70 -13.11
C ARG A 316 20.46 6.85 -12.85
N ASP A 317 20.85 7.93 -12.18
CA ASP A 317 22.27 8.23 -11.91
C ASP A 317 22.90 7.15 -11.02
N LEU A 318 22.18 6.72 -9.97
CA LEU A 318 22.64 5.64 -9.10
C LEU A 318 22.68 4.30 -9.82
N SER A 319 21.71 4.02 -10.70
CA SER A 319 21.72 2.78 -11.49
C SER A 319 22.97 2.66 -12.36
N GLN A 320 23.34 3.76 -13.03
CA GLN A 320 24.51 3.82 -13.89
C GLN A 320 25.81 3.72 -13.07
N LEU A 321 25.87 4.40 -11.92
CA LEU A 321 27.09 4.47 -11.12
C LEU A 321 27.45 3.13 -10.44
N TYR A 322 26.45 2.40 -9.96
CA TYR A 322 26.67 1.18 -9.16
C TYR A 322 26.39 -0.12 -9.91
N GLY A 323 25.89 -0.04 -11.15
CA GLY A 323 25.64 -1.23 -11.98
C GLY A 323 24.52 -2.13 -11.42
N LEU A 324 23.53 -1.57 -10.76
CA LEU A 324 22.32 -2.27 -10.32
C LEU A 324 21.09 -1.44 -10.73
N THR A 325 19.92 -2.06 -10.83
CA THR A 325 18.70 -1.31 -11.16
C THR A 325 18.20 -0.60 -9.91
N VAL A 326 18.43 0.70 -9.79
CA VAL A 326 17.90 1.52 -8.69
C VAL A 326 16.54 2.08 -9.09
N THR A 327 15.56 1.96 -8.20
CA THR A 327 14.18 2.37 -8.45
C THR A 327 13.49 2.85 -7.17
N ASN A 328 12.23 3.28 -7.28
CA ASN A 328 11.42 3.79 -6.18
C ASN A 328 10.01 3.16 -6.20
N GLN A 329 9.21 3.47 -5.18
CA GLN A 329 7.86 2.94 -5.02
C GLN A 329 6.92 3.25 -6.20
N GLY A 330 7.18 4.33 -6.94
CA GLY A 330 6.36 4.76 -8.07
C GLY A 330 6.72 4.06 -9.40
N THR A 331 7.96 3.59 -9.55
CA THR A 331 8.48 3.14 -10.86
C THR A 331 8.88 1.67 -10.91
N PHE A 332 9.14 1.01 -9.77
CA PHE A 332 9.72 -0.33 -9.72
C PHE A 332 8.95 -1.36 -10.55
N LEU A 333 7.63 -1.38 -10.43
CA LEU A 333 6.80 -2.38 -11.10
C LEU A 333 6.85 -2.24 -12.63
N SER A 334 6.87 -1.00 -13.12
CA SER A 334 7.01 -0.71 -14.56
C SER A 334 8.39 -1.07 -15.10
N GLN A 335 9.43 -0.94 -14.28
CA GLN A 335 10.79 -1.33 -14.65
C GLN A 335 10.94 -2.85 -14.70
N ILE A 336 10.41 -3.57 -13.71
CA ILE A 336 10.37 -5.04 -13.69
C ILE A 336 9.59 -5.56 -14.91
N ALA A 337 8.39 -5.02 -15.16
CA ALA A 337 7.59 -5.41 -16.33
C ALA A 337 8.37 -5.19 -17.64
N ARG A 338 9.05 -4.06 -17.78
CA ARG A 338 9.87 -3.76 -18.97
C ARG A 338 11.04 -4.74 -19.13
N GLN A 339 11.78 -5.02 -18.06
CA GLN A 339 12.95 -5.90 -18.11
C GLN A 339 12.56 -7.35 -18.42
N LEU A 340 11.41 -7.79 -17.91
CA LEU A 340 10.87 -9.12 -18.18
C LEU A 340 10.02 -9.18 -19.47
N ALA A 341 9.97 -8.09 -20.26
CA ALA A 341 9.15 -7.97 -21.47
C ALA A 341 7.66 -8.33 -21.26
N LEU A 342 7.12 -8.05 -20.08
CA LEU A 342 5.75 -8.36 -19.72
C LEU A 342 4.80 -7.27 -20.20
N THR A 343 3.58 -7.67 -20.54
CA THR A 343 2.46 -6.75 -20.60
C THR A 343 2.28 -6.14 -19.22
N ALA A 344 2.68 -4.88 -19.09
CA ALA A 344 2.35 -4.10 -17.92
C ALA A 344 0.84 -4.17 -17.76
N ALA A 345 0.36 -4.59 -16.58
CA ALA A 345 -1.01 -4.26 -16.18
C ALA A 345 -1.22 -2.76 -16.47
N PRO A 346 -2.39 -2.34 -17.01
CA PRO A 346 -2.61 -0.94 -17.36
C PRO A 346 -2.17 -0.09 -16.17
N ALA A 347 -1.16 0.73 -16.40
CA ALA A 347 -0.47 1.45 -15.33
C ALA A 347 -1.54 2.13 -14.47
N GLN A 348 -1.63 1.79 -13.19
CA GLN A 348 -2.25 2.72 -12.25
C GLN A 348 -1.41 4.00 -12.37
N PRO A 349 -1.98 5.11 -12.84
CA PRO A 349 -1.19 6.30 -13.03
C PRO A 349 -0.84 6.86 -11.65
N LEU A 350 0.35 6.52 -11.15
CA LEU A 350 1.15 7.40 -10.29
C LEU A 350 1.71 8.50 -11.20
N ARG A 351 0.83 9.34 -11.73
CA ARG A 351 1.21 10.70 -12.05
C ARG A 351 0.63 11.54 -10.94
N ALA A 352 1.50 12.33 -10.29
CA ALA A 352 1.06 13.56 -9.66
C ALA A 352 0.23 14.30 -10.72
N THR A 353 -1.09 14.16 -10.63
CA THR A 353 -1.98 14.89 -11.49
C THR A 353 -1.77 16.33 -11.04
N PRO A 354 -1.35 17.25 -11.93
CA PRO A 354 -1.31 18.66 -11.55
C PRO A 354 -2.66 19.00 -10.90
N PRO A 355 -2.67 19.80 -9.82
CA PRO A 355 -3.89 20.11 -9.11
C PRO A 355 -4.94 20.55 -10.13
N LEU A 356 -6.10 19.90 -10.09
CA LEU A 356 -7.19 20.19 -11.03
C LEU A 356 -7.47 21.69 -10.98
N THR A 357 -7.63 22.32 -12.14
CA THR A 357 -8.18 23.67 -12.18
C THR A 357 -9.57 23.66 -11.54
N GLU A 358 -10.04 24.81 -11.07
CA GLU A 358 -11.36 24.91 -10.44
C GLU A 358 -12.47 24.37 -11.38
N ALA A 359 -12.41 24.71 -12.67
CA ALA A 359 -13.33 24.21 -13.68
C ALA A 359 -13.27 22.68 -13.84
N GLN A 360 -12.08 22.08 -13.82
CA GLN A 360 -11.90 20.63 -13.86
C GLN A 360 -12.45 19.95 -12.59
N ALA A 361 -12.26 20.56 -11.42
CA ALA A 361 -12.79 20.06 -10.16
C ALA A 361 -14.33 20.13 -10.11
N GLN A 362 -14.93 21.20 -10.64
CA GLN A 362 -16.38 21.35 -10.75
C GLN A 362 -17.00 20.29 -11.67
N LEU A 363 -16.46 20.09 -12.88
CA LEU A 363 -16.93 19.05 -13.79
C LEU A 363 -16.75 17.64 -13.19
N ARG A 364 -15.60 17.36 -12.57
CA ARG A 364 -15.37 16.09 -11.86
C ARG A 364 -16.41 15.87 -10.76
N THR A 365 -16.70 16.89 -9.97
CA THR A 365 -17.68 16.83 -8.88
C THR A 365 -19.08 16.55 -9.41
N LEU A 366 -19.48 17.19 -10.52
CA LEU A 366 -20.74 16.93 -11.20
C LEU A 366 -20.85 15.45 -11.61
N LEU A 367 -19.84 14.94 -12.32
CA LEU A 367 -19.83 13.57 -12.82
C LEU A 367 -19.80 12.52 -11.69
N ASN A 368 -19.06 12.79 -10.61
CA ASN A 368 -19.04 11.94 -9.42
C ASN A 368 -20.42 11.87 -8.75
N ARG A 369 -21.12 13.00 -8.62
CA ARG A 369 -22.47 13.06 -8.04
C ARG A 369 -23.48 12.22 -8.83
N LEU A 370 -23.26 12.09 -10.14
CA LEU A 370 -24.10 11.30 -11.03
C LEU A 370 -23.70 9.81 -11.08
N GLU A 371 -22.70 9.37 -10.30
CA GLU A 371 -22.13 8.02 -10.37
C GLU A 371 -21.60 7.70 -11.78
N MET A 372 -20.91 8.66 -12.39
CA MET A 372 -20.37 8.59 -13.76
C MET A 372 -18.93 9.09 -13.80
N ARG A 373 -18.07 8.54 -12.93
CA ARG A 373 -16.63 8.84 -12.94
C ARG A 373 -16.01 8.46 -14.30
N PRO A 374 -15.33 9.39 -15.02
CA PRO A 374 -14.82 9.10 -16.35
C PRO A 374 -13.76 8.01 -16.43
N LEU A 375 -12.84 7.96 -15.44
CA LEU A 375 -11.80 6.94 -15.33
C LEU A 375 -11.02 6.68 -16.65
N PRO A 376 -10.51 7.72 -17.35
CA PRO A 376 -9.89 7.56 -18.67
C PRO A 376 -8.75 6.54 -18.72
N GLU A 377 -8.02 6.40 -17.63
CA GLU A 377 -6.90 5.46 -17.49
C GLU A 377 -7.34 3.98 -17.47
N TYR A 378 -8.62 3.70 -17.18
CA TYR A 378 -9.15 2.35 -17.01
C TYR A 378 -10.26 2.00 -18.00
N ARG A 379 -10.95 3.03 -18.52
CA ARG A 379 -12.22 2.87 -19.24
C ARG A 379 -12.09 1.93 -20.43
N GLN A 380 -11.08 2.11 -21.29
CA GLN A 380 -10.89 1.25 -22.46
C GLN A 380 -10.72 -0.23 -22.10
N ALA A 381 -9.87 -0.54 -21.11
CA ALA A 381 -9.65 -1.92 -20.65
C ALA A 381 -10.93 -2.54 -20.07
N VAL A 382 -11.76 -1.75 -19.36
CA VAL A 382 -13.06 -2.22 -18.88
C VAL A 382 -14.01 -2.53 -20.05
N LEU A 383 -14.01 -1.71 -21.10
CA LEU A 383 -14.85 -1.94 -22.28
C LEU A 383 -14.45 -3.19 -23.05
N GLU A 384 -13.14 -3.44 -23.19
CA GLU A 384 -12.60 -4.67 -23.80
C GLU A 384 -13.08 -5.91 -23.01
N GLN A 385 -12.91 -5.90 -21.69
CA GLN A 385 -13.36 -7.01 -20.83
C GLN A 385 -14.87 -7.19 -20.85
N LEU A 386 -15.65 -6.10 -20.95
CA LEU A 386 -17.10 -6.17 -21.08
C LEU A 386 -17.51 -6.86 -22.38
N ILE A 387 -16.88 -6.51 -23.51
CA ILE A 387 -17.15 -7.15 -24.80
C ILE A 387 -16.84 -8.65 -24.73
N GLU A 388 -15.70 -9.03 -24.17
CA GLU A 388 -15.34 -10.44 -24.03
C GLU A 388 -16.32 -11.23 -23.15
N ILE A 389 -16.87 -10.61 -22.09
CA ILE A 389 -17.94 -11.21 -21.28
C ILE A 389 -19.16 -11.50 -22.16
N PHE A 390 -19.57 -10.54 -23.00
CA PHE A 390 -20.71 -10.72 -23.90
C PHE A 390 -20.44 -11.74 -25.02
N CYS A 391 -19.19 -11.90 -25.47
CA CYS A 391 -18.83 -12.96 -26.42
C CYS A 391 -18.95 -14.37 -25.82
N GLN A 392 -18.92 -14.51 -24.49
CA GLN A 392 -18.93 -15.78 -23.77
C GLN A 392 -20.20 -15.94 -22.91
N LEU A 393 -21.23 -15.14 -23.16
CA LEU A 393 -22.41 -15.10 -22.32
C LEU A 393 -23.25 -16.37 -22.52
N ASP A 394 -23.40 -17.15 -21.45
CA ASP A 394 -24.14 -18.42 -21.42
C ASP A 394 -25.63 -18.23 -21.08
N ALA A 395 -25.95 -17.18 -20.32
CA ALA A 395 -27.29 -16.81 -19.91
C ALA A 395 -27.39 -15.28 -19.74
N PRO A 396 -28.59 -14.69 -19.89
CA PRO A 396 -28.81 -13.26 -19.62
C PRO A 396 -28.29 -12.86 -18.23
N LYS A 397 -27.62 -11.71 -18.14
CA LYS A 397 -27.08 -11.19 -16.88
C LYS A 397 -27.67 -9.83 -16.58
N ASN A 398 -27.90 -9.50 -15.32
CA ASN A 398 -28.24 -8.14 -14.92
C ASN A 398 -26.96 -7.31 -14.62
N LEU A 399 -27.11 -6.01 -14.36
CA LEU A 399 -25.99 -5.10 -14.17
C LEU A 399 -25.12 -5.46 -12.95
N ILE A 400 -25.73 -6.06 -11.91
CA ILE A 400 -25.04 -6.48 -10.68
C ILE A 400 -24.13 -7.68 -10.99
N GLU A 401 -24.64 -8.64 -11.75
CA GLU A 401 -23.89 -9.82 -12.19
C GLU A 401 -22.76 -9.44 -13.15
N LEU A 402 -23.03 -8.56 -14.13
CA LEU A 402 -21.98 -8.05 -15.02
C LEU A 402 -20.86 -7.36 -14.27
N LYS A 403 -21.19 -6.57 -13.24
CA LYS A 403 -20.18 -5.95 -12.36
C LYS A 403 -19.34 -6.98 -11.63
N LEU A 404 -19.94 -8.07 -11.14
CA LEU A 404 -19.23 -9.15 -10.45
C LEU A 404 -18.31 -9.91 -11.41
N LEU A 405 -18.78 -10.21 -12.62
CA LEU A 405 -17.99 -10.84 -13.68
C LEU A 405 -16.80 -9.96 -14.10
N LEU A 406 -17.05 -8.66 -14.31
CA LEU A 406 -15.99 -7.69 -14.58
C LEU A 406 -14.98 -7.63 -13.43
N ALA A 407 -15.43 -7.57 -12.17
CA ALA A 407 -14.52 -7.56 -11.03
C ALA A 407 -13.63 -8.82 -10.96
N GLY A 408 -14.18 -9.98 -11.34
CA GLY A 408 -13.42 -11.23 -11.47
C GLY A 408 -12.37 -11.16 -12.58
N ARG A 409 -12.73 -10.68 -13.77
CA ARG A 409 -11.81 -10.57 -14.92
C ARG A 409 -10.75 -9.50 -14.75
N THR A 410 -11.09 -8.40 -14.10
CA THR A 410 -10.13 -7.35 -13.79
C THR A 410 -9.24 -7.72 -12.61
N GLN A 411 -9.27 -8.94 -12.06
CA GLN A 411 -8.45 -9.33 -10.90
C GLN A 411 -8.48 -8.28 -9.76
N ASN A 412 -9.59 -7.55 -9.63
CA ASN A 412 -9.77 -6.38 -8.76
C ASN A 412 -8.75 -5.23 -8.91
N TRP A 413 -8.05 -5.07 -10.04
CA TRP A 413 -7.24 -3.86 -10.30
C TRP A 413 -8.08 -2.58 -10.35
N LEU A 414 -9.41 -2.71 -10.49
CA LEU A 414 -10.39 -1.64 -10.36
C LEU A 414 -11.45 -1.97 -9.30
N SER A 415 -11.78 -1.01 -8.44
CA SER A 415 -12.82 -1.23 -7.42
C SER A 415 -14.22 -1.42 -8.02
N LYS A 416 -15.07 -2.19 -7.34
CA LYS A 416 -16.46 -2.43 -7.75
C LYS A 416 -17.26 -1.14 -7.97
N THR A 417 -17.01 -0.10 -7.17
CA THR A 417 -17.64 1.21 -7.34
C THR A 417 -17.20 1.88 -8.64
N LYS A 418 -15.92 1.82 -8.99
CA LYS A 418 -15.40 2.39 -10.24
C LYS A 418 -15.93 1.65 -11.47
N LEU A 419 -16.04 0.31 -11.39
CA LEU A 419 -16.72 -0.50 -12.42
C LEU A 419 -18.20 -0.11 -12.57
N GLN A 420 -18.90 0.10 -11.44
CA GLN A 420 -20.30 0.52 -11.43
C GLN A 420 -20.50 1.85 -12.17
N ASP A 421 -19.58 2.80 -12.06
CA ASP A 421 -19.71 4.10 -12.71
C ASP A 421 -19.66 3.98 -14.24
N ILE A 422 -18.74 3.17 -14.78
CA ILE A 422 -18.65 2.92 -16.23
C ILE A 422 -19.92 2.23 -16.72
N LEU A 423 -20.39 1.21 -15.98
CA LEU A 423 -21.63 0.50 -16.29
C LEU A 423 -22.87 1.42 -16.23
N ASN A 424 -22.92 2.34 -15.28
CA ASN A 424 -24.01 3.32 -15.15
C ASN A 424 -24.08 4.23 -16.38
N VAL A 425 -22.93 4.69 -16.89
CA VAL A 425 -22.88 5.54 -18.10
C VAL A 425 -23.41 4.77 -19.30
N LEU A 426 -22.93 3.55 -19.51
CA LEU A 426 -23.39 2.68 -20.61
C LEU A 426 -24.89 2.38 -20.53
N MET A 427 -25.41 2.10 -19.33
CA MET A 427 -26.85 1.89 -19.12
C MET A 427 -27.66 3.13 -19.47
N ARG A 428 -27.26 4.32 -18.99
CA ARG A 428 -27.94 5.60 -19.29
C ARG A 428 -27.91 5.97 -20.78
N ARG A 429 -26.94 5.45 -21.53
CA ARG A 429 -26.82 5.65 -22.98
C ARG A 429 -27.41 4.50 -23.81
N GLY A 430 -28.13 3.59 -23.17
CA GLY A 430 -28.85 2.51 -23.83
C GLY A 430 -27.94 1.49 -24.50
N CYS A 431 -26.75 1.25 -23.93
CA CYS A 431 -25.80 0.28 -24.49
C CYS A 431 -26.20 -1.18 -24.22
N PHE A 432 -27.14 -1.42 -23.31
CA PHE A 432 -27.57 -2.76 -22.90
C PHE A 432 -28.96 -3.07 -23.45
N LEU A 433 -29.09 -4.22 -24.10
CA LEU A 433 -30.35 -4.66 -24.72
C LEU A 433 -30.85 -5.97 -24.11
N ASN A 434 -32.16 -6.06 -23.93
CA ASN A 434 -32.84 -7.28 -23.50
C ASN A 434 -33.04 -8.27 -24.67
N ALA A 435 -33.70 -9.40 -24.42
CA ALA A 435 -33.97 -10.43 -25.44
C ALA A 435 -34.87 -9.93 -26.59
N ALA A 436 -35.76 -8.97 -26.32
CA ALA A 436 -36.61 -8.33 -27.32
C ALA A 436 -35.86 -7.26 -28.14
N GLY A 437 -34.62 -6.94 -27.78
CA GLY A 437 -33.83 -5.89 -28.41
C GLY A 437 -34.12 -4.49 -27.91
N GLU A 438 -34.85 -4.36 -26.81
CA GLU A 438 -35.20 -3.08 -26.18
C GLU A 438 -34.10 -2.64 -25.22
N VAL A 439 -34.01 -1.32 -24.99
CA VAL A 439 -33.02 -0.73 -24.09
C VAL A 439 -33.33 -1.06 -22.63
N VAL A 440 -32.34 -1.63 -21.94
CA VAL A 440 -32.41 -1.93 -20.50
C VAL A 440 -32.11 -0.68 -19.70
N ASN A 441 -33.08 -0.26 -18.88
CA ASN A 441 -32.97 0.94 -18.03
C ASN A 441 -32.92 0.62 -16.53
N ALA A 442 -33.18 -0.63 -16.13
CA ALA A 442 -33.19 -1.07 -14.74
C ALA A 442 -32.04 -2.02 -14.40
N ARG A 443 -31.39 -1.82 -13.25
CA ARG A 443 -30.21 -2.59 -12.82
C ARG A 443 -30.45 -4.10 -12.68
N LYS A 444 -31.70 -4.52 -12.41
CA LYS A 444 -32.09 -5.93 -12.21
C LYS A 444 -32.61 -6.60 -13.48
N GLU A 445 -32.83 -5.83 -14.55
CA GLU A 445 -33.39 -6.37 -15.78
C GLU A 445 -32.34 -7.21 -16.54
N PRO A 446 -32.73 -8.32 -17.19
CA PRO A 446 -31.80 -9.18 -17.91
C PRO A 446 -31.25 -8.51 -19.17
N ILE A 447 -29.93 -8.51 -19.29
CA ILE A 447 -29.18 -8.00 -20.44
C ILE A 447 -28.67 -9.20 -21.24
N VAL A 448 -28.91 -9.18 -22.55
CA VAL A 448 -28.56 -10.27 -23.47
C VAL A 448 -27.44 -9.85 -24.43
N ARG A 449 -27.44 -8.59 -24.87
CA ARG A 449 -26.44 -8.09 -25.83
C ARG A 449 -26.15 -6.61 -25.67
N LEU A 450 -25.03 -6.19 -26.26
CA LEU A 450 -24.66 -4.79 -26.39
C LEU A 450 -25.29 -4.19 -27.66
N SER A 451 -25.66 -2.91 -27.62
CA SER A 451 -26.18 -2.20 -28.80
C SER A 451 -25.10 -1.95 -29.87
N ALA A 452 -23.83 -1.80 -29.44
CA ALA A 452 -22.68 -1.66 -30.33
C ALA A 452 -21.45 -2.37 -29.70
N PRO A 453 -21.13 -3.62 -30.11
CA PRO A 453 -20.10 -4.44 -29.46
C PRO A 453 -18.68 -4.15 -29.96
N THR A 454 -18.31 -2.87 -30.10
CA THR A 454 -16.94 -2.46 -30.40
C THR A 454 -16.45 -1.48 -29.34
N VAL A 455 -15.17 -1.56 -29.00
CA VAL A 455 -14.56 -0.67 -28.00
C VAL A 455 -14.77 0.79 -28.38
N ALA A 456 -14.55 1.14 -29.66
CA ALA A 456 -14.73 2.49 -30.16
C ALA A 456 -16.18 3.00 -30.01
N ALA A 457 -17.19 2.16 -30.25
CA ALA A 457 -18.58 2.56 -30.12
C ALA A 457 -18.99 2.73 -28.65
N LEU A 458 -18.60 1.80 -27.77
CA LEU A 458 -18.89 1.92 -26.33
C LEU A 458 -18.14 3.10 -25.69
N GLU A 459 -16.93 3.38 -26.15
CA GLU A 459 -16.14 4.54 -25.72
C GLU A 459 -16.84 5.83 -26.13
N GLN A 460 -17.32 5.90 -27.39
CA GLN A 460 -18.12 7.02 -27.86
C GLN A 460 -19.41 7.20 -27.03
N CYS A 461 -20.10 6.10 -26.68
CA CYS A 461 -21.25 6.16 -25.77
C CYS A 461 -20.87 6.71 -24.39
N CYS A 462 -19.71 6.34 -23.84
CA CYS A 462 -19.24 6.90 -22.58
C CYS A 462 -18.99 8.41 -22.68
N ILE A 463 -18.26 8.85 -23.71
CA ILE A 463 -17.95 10.26 -23.96
C ILE A 463 -19.23 11.08 -24.10
N GLU A 464 -20.20 10.58 -24.87
CA GLU A 464 -21.52 11.22 -25.03
C GLU A 464 -22.31 11.26 -23.73
N GLY A 465 -22.21 10.23 -22.87
CA GLY A 465 -22.82 10.24 -21.55
C GLY A 465 -22.26 11.31 -20.62
N TYR A 466 -20.94 11.50 -20.61
CA TYR A 466 -20.31 12.60 -19.87
C TYR A 466 -20.66 13.97 -20.46
N ALA A 467 -20.72 14.08 -21.79
CA ALA A 467 -21.09 15.31 -22.47
C ALA A 467 -22.55 15.70 -22.21
N TYR A 468 -23.47 14.73 -22.24
CA TYR A 468 -24.86 14.92 -21.88
C TYR A 468 -25.00 15.45 -20.45
N ALA A 469 -24.22 14.92 -19.51
CA ALA A 469 -24.22 15.41 -18.13
C ALA A 469 -23.75 16.87 -18.01
N ALA A 470 -22.74 17.27 -18.77
CA ALA A 470 -22.28 18.66 -18.82
C ALA A 470 -23.35 19.58 -19.43
N ILE A 471 -23.97 19.18 -20.55
CA ILE A 471 -25.04 19.92 -21.23
C ILE A 471 -26.29 20.06 -20.35
N ALA A 472 -26.62 19.02 -19.57
CA ALA A 472 -27.73 19.06 -18.64
C ALA A 472 -27.52 20.08 -17.50
N GLN A 473 -26.26 20.40 -17.16
CA GLN A 473 -25.93 21.40 -16.15
C GLN A 473 -25.80 22.81 -16.76
N ASP A 474 -25.25 22.90 -17.97
CA ASP A 474 -25.13 24.11 -18.77
C ASP A 474 -25.33 23.77 -20.24
N ARG A 475 -26.46 24.22 -20.81
CA ARG A 475 -26.84 23.89 -22.20
C ARG A 475 -25.80 24.32 -23.23
N HIS A 476 -25.07 25.40 -22.93
CA HIS A 476 -24.07 26.02 -23.80
C HIS A 476 -22.64 25.64 -23.40
N TYR A 477 -22.47 24.59 -22.58
CA TYR A 477 -21.17 24.19 -22.03
C TYR A 477 -20.07 24.09 -23.11
N PHE A 478 -20.39 23.53 -24.28
CA PHE A 478 -19.41 23.32 -25.36
C PHE A 478 -19.26 24.51 -26.33
N ASP A 479 -19.96 25.62 -26.11
CA ASP A 479 -19.78 26.86 -26.88
C ASP A 479 -18.51 27.61 -26.43
N ASP A 480 -18.03 27.33 -25.21
CA ASP A 480 -16.78 27.87 -24.66
C ASP A 480 -15.60 26.91 -24.88
N ALA A 481 -14.56 27.38 -25.57
CA ALA A 481 -13.33 26.63 -25.83
C ALA A 481 -12.60 26.20 -24.54
N ALA A 482 -12.70 26.98 -23.45
CA ALA A 482 -12.11 26.62 -22.16
C ALA A 482 -12.84 25.42 -21.51
N ASN A 483 -14.16 25.34 -21.67
CA ASN A 483 -14.96 24.20 -21.23
C ASN A 483 -14.70 22.95 -22.09
N VAL A 484 -14.51 23.11 -23.40
CA VAL A 484 -14.08 22.02 -24.29
C VAL A 484 -12.74 21.43 -23.84
N ALA A 485 -11.77 22.29 -23.51
CA ALA A 485 -10.47 21.86 -22.99
C ALA A 485 -10.60 21.20 -21.60
N THR A 486 -11.44 21.76 -20.73
CA THR A 486 -11.75 21.19 -19.40
C THR A 486 -12.35 19.80 -19.52
N PHE A 487 -13.33 19.63 -20.41
CA PHE A 487 -13.94 18.34 -20.71
C PHE A 487 -12.90 17.33 -21.17
N ALA A 488 -12.07 17.70 -22.15
CA ALA A 488 -11.06 16.80 -22.68
C ALA A 488 -10.05 16.36 -21.61
N ALA A 489 -9.65 17.27 -20.72
CA ALA A 489 -8.75 16.96 -19.61
C ALA A 489 -9.39 16.06 -18.54
N VAL A 490 -10.67 16.27 -18.21
CA VAL A 490 -11.38 15.48 -17.18
C VAL A 490 -11.78 14.10 -17.71
N VAL A 491 -12.30 14.03 -18.93
CA VAL A 491 -12.83 12.81 -19.55
C VAL A 491 -11.73 11.97 -20.19
N GLY A 492 -10.59 12.59 -20.54
CA GLY A 492 -9.45 11.96 -21.22
C GLY A 492 -9.72 11.68 -22.70
N SER A 493 -10.69 12.37 -23.31
CA SER A 493 -11.03 12.24 -24.74
C SER A 493 -11.60 13.56 -25.26
N PRO A 494 -11.47 13.86 -26.57
CA PRO A 494 -12.05 15.07 -27.15
C PRO A 494 -13.57 15.16 -26.91
N ALA A 495 -14.09 16.38 -26.88
CA ALA A 495 -15.53 16.60 -26.86
C ALA A 495 -16.21 15.97 -28.09
N PRO A 496 -17.49 15.54 -27.99
CA PRO A 496 -18.23 15.05 -29.14
C PRO A 496 -18.28 16.08 -30.27
N LYS A 497 -18.44 15.60 -31.50
CA LYS A 497 -18.61 16.48 -32.67
C LYS A 497 -19.87 17.34 -32.51
N PRO A 498 -19.93 18.55 -33.12
CA PRO A 498 -21.09 19.45 -33.01
C PRO A 498 -22.43 18.80 -33.34
N ALA A 499 -22.47 17.93 -34.35
CA ALA A 499 -23.69 17.17 -34.70
C ALA A 499 -24.15 16.24 -33.57
N ALA A 500 -23.23 15.61 -32.85
CA ALA A 500 -23.56 14.78 -31.69
C ALA A 500 -24.04 15.64 -30.51
N ILE A 501 -23.40 16.80 -30.27
CA ILE A 501 -23.84 17.76 -29.24
C ILE A 501 -25.27 18.22 -29.51
N ALA A 502 -25.61 18.57 -30.75
CA ALA A 502 -26.97 18.97 -31.14
C ALA A 502 -28.00 17.85 -30.87
N THR A 503 -27.64 16.59 -31.18
CA THR A 503 -28.48 15.43 -30.85
C THR A 503 -28.67 15.28 -29.34
N LEU A 504 -27.61 15.44 -28.54
CA LEU A 504 -27.70 15.36 -27.08
C LEU A 504 -28.59 16.47 -26.48
N GLN A 505 -28.51 17.69 -27.01
CA GLN A 505 -29.39 18.80 -26.62
C GLN A 505 -30.86 18.52 -26.98
N ALA A 506 -31.12 17.95 -28.16
CA ALA A 506 -32.47 17.56 -28.57
C ALA A 506 -33.05 16.44 -27.69
N CYS A 507 -32.22 15.45 -27.29
CA CYS A 507 -32.63 14.43 -26.32
C CYS A 507 -33.01 15.05 -24.97
N LEU A 508 -32.20 16.00 -24.47
CA LEU A 508 -32.47 16.69 -23.21
C LEU A 508 -33.81 17.46 -23.24
N ASP A 509 -34.15 18.07 -24.38
CA ASP A 509 -35.44 18.76 -24.56
C ASP A 509 -36.63 17.81 -24.50
N GLN A 510 -36.50 16.61 -25.08
CA GLN A 510 -37.52 15.57 -25.02
C GLN A 510 -37.70 15.07 -23.58
N ASP A 511 -36.61 14.81 -22.87
CA ASP A 511 -36.66 14.36 -21.47
C ASP A 511 -37.30 15.41 -20.56
N THR A 512 -37.02 16.70 -20.79
CA THR A 512 -37.59 17.81 -20.01
C THR A 512 -39.09 17.95 -20.25
N ARG A 513 -39.56 17.80 -21.50
CA ARG A 513 -41.00 17.83 -21.83
C ARG A 513 -41.75 16.65 -21.21
N THR A 514 -41.15 15.46 -21.23
CA THR A 514 -41.76 14.24 -20.71
C THR A 514 -41.97 14.31 -19.19
N ARG A 515 -41.03 14.92 -18.45
CA ARG A 515 -41.18 15.16 -17.00
C ARG A 515 -42.25 16.20 -16.66
N GLN A 516 -42.43 17.21 -17.50
CA GLN A 516 -43.47 18.24 -17.29
C GLN A 516 -44.90 17.75 -17.61
N SER A 517 -45.04 16.63 -18.31
CA SER A 517 -46.33 16.02 -18.65
C SER A 517 -46.79 14.91 -17.69
N ASP A 518 -45.99 14.54 -16.69
CA ASP A 518 -46.34 13.50 -15.72
C ASP A 518 -47.30 14.06 -14.64
N PRO A 519 -48.53 13.54 -14.47
CA PRO A 519 -49.54 14.12 -13.56
C PRO A 519 -49.18 14.04 -12.07
N ALA A 520 -48.10 13.33 -11.72
CA ALA A 520 -47.67 13.14 -10.34
C ALA A 520 -46.97 14.36 -9.70
N ASP A 521 -46.60 15.37 -10.51
CA ASP A 521 -45.97 16.63 -10.06
C ASP A 521 -46.93 17.84 -10.12
N ARG A 522 -48.26 17.61 -10.14
CA ARG A 522 -49.28 18.67 -9.98
C ARG A 522 -49.98 18.63 -8.63
#